data_AF-A0A8U0IEF8-F1
#
_entry.id   AF-A0A8U0IEF8-F1
#
_cell.length_a   1.000
_cell.length_b   1.000
_cell.length_c   1.000
_cell.angle_alpha   90.00
_cell.angle_beta   90.00
_cell.angle_gamma   90.00
#
_symmetry.space_group_name_H-M   'P 1'
#
loop_
_entity.id
_entity.type
_entity.pdbx_description
1 polymer ?
#
loop_
_entity_poly.entity_id
_entity_poly.type
_entity_poly.pdbx_seq_one_letter_code
_entity_poly.pdbx_strand_id
1 'polypeptide(L)'
;MDNGTAFAAGLTATTGLAFVAAAVHSLRPNSPVRGWFGVEPANDAAVRSNAAVAVASGVGLVALAVAVGAGVSERVIGTASVLVGASACVTLGWSIRYRDRRELLTTPDASRKTARRPGASAMLCGFLVLPLAPAIWFGASAALVVGLAVGGALGGLVAVGLAYR
;
A
#
# COMPACT_ATOMS: atom_id res chain seq x y z
N MET A 1 7.77 25.37 -11.60
CA MET A 1 8.11 24.33 -10.62
C MET A 1 9.45 24.70 -10.00
N ASP A 2 9.56 24.74 -8.68
CA ASP A 2 10.85 25.04 -8.03
C ASP A 2 11.78 23.81 -8.00
N ASN A 3 13.05 24.03 -7.67
CA ASN A 3 14.06 22.95 -7.67
C ASN A 3 13.73 21.83 -6.67
N GLY A 4 13.08 22.17 -5.55
CA GLY A 4 12.68 21.19 -4.53
C GLY A 4 11.58 20.25 -5.02
N THR A 5 10.55 20.80 -5.65
CA THR A 5 9.44 20.03 -6.25
C THR A 5 9.93 19.16 -7.39
N ALA A 6 10.83 19.68 -8.24
CA ALA A 6 11.44 18.92 -9.33
C ALA A 6 12.25 17.72 -8.79
N PHE A 7 13.03 17.94 -7.74
CA PHE A 7 13.79 16.88 -7.07
C PHE A 7 12.87 15.83 -6.45
N ALA A 8 11.84 16.25 -5.71
CA ALA A 8 10.88 15.34 -5.08
C ALA A 8 10.13 14.49 -6.12
N ALA A 9 9.65 15.12 -7.21
CA ALA A 9 9.01 14.41 -8.31
C ALA A 9 9.98 13.43 -8.98
N GLY A 10 11.22 13.85 -9.24
CA GLY A 10 12.26 13.00 -9.82
C GLY A 10 12.57 11.78 -8.95
N LEU A 11 12.79 11.99 -7.65
CA LEU A 11 13.03 10.91 -6.68
C LEU A 11 11.85 9.94 -6.58
N THR A 12 10.63 10.47 -6.59
CA THR A 12 9.41 9.66 -6.53
C THR A 12 9.28 8.80 -7.80
N ALA A 13 9.54 9.38 -8.97
CA ALA A 13 9.51 8.67 -10.25
C ALA A 13 10.58 7.57 -10.31
N THR A 14 11.83 7.88 -9.95
CA THR A 14 12.92 6.90 -9.98
C THR A 14 12.69 5.77 -8.99
N THR A 15 12.18 6.05 -7.80
CA THR A 15 11.78 5.03 -6.83
C THR A 15 10.68 4.14 -7.38
N GLY A 16 9.64 4.74 -7.99
CA GLY A 16 8.56 3.99 -8.62
C GLY A 16 9.05 3.06 -9.74
N LEU A 17 9.93 3.57 -10.61
CA LEU A 17 10.55 2.79 -11.68
C LEU A 17 11.44 1.67 -11.13
N ALA A 18 12.18 1.91 -10.04
CA ALA A 18 12.99 0.88 -9.39
C ALA A 18 12.13 -0.27 -8.85
N PHE A 19 10.97 0.04 -8.27
CA PHE A 19 10.00 -0.97 -7.82
C PHE A 19 9.48 -1.82 -9.00
N VAL A 20 9.08 -1.18 -10.10
CA VAL A 20 8.62 -1.88 -11.30
C VAL A 20 9.75 -2.75 -11.88
N ALA A 21 10.97 -2.22 -11.97
CA ALA A 21 12.12 -2.94 -12.50
C ALA A 21 12.47 -4.17 -11.65
N ALA A 22 12.53 -4.01 -10.32
CA ALA A 22 12.76 -5.12 -9.39
C ALA A 22 11.67 -6.19 -9.50
N ALA A 23 10.40 -5.77 -9.59
CA ALA A 23 9.28 -6.68 -9.77
C ALA A 23 9.37 -7.47 -11.07
N VAL A 24 9.57 -6.80 -12.21
CA VAL A 24 9.73 -7.46 -13.52
C VAL A 24 10.95 -8.39 -13.52
N HIS A 25 12.05 -7.98 -12.88
CA HIS A 25 13.24 -8.80 -12.79
C HIS A 25 13.00 -10.06 -11.94
N SER A 26 12.22 -9.98 -10.87
CA SER A 26 11.90 -11.12 -9.98
C SER A 26 11.07 -12.22 -10.66
N LEU A 27 10.29 -11.87 -11.68
CA LEU A 27 9.45 -12.84 -12.41
C LEU A 27 10.27 -13.85 -13.22
N ARG A 28 11.57 -13.60 -13.46
CA ARG A 28 12.44 -14.56 -14.15
C ARG A 28 12.81 -15.72 -13.20
N PRO A 29 12.75 -17.00 -13.62
CA PRO A 29 12.92 -18.16 -12.73
C PRO A 29 14.23 -18.18 -11.91
N ASN A 30 15.33 -17.70 -12.49
CA ASN A 30 16.66 -17.70 -11.86
C ASN A 30 17.11 -16.32 -11.39
N SER A 31 16.16 -15.41 -11.16
CA SER A 31 16.50 -14.03 -10.83
C SER A 31 17.03 -13.89 -9.40
N PRO A 32 18.15 -13.15 -9.19
CA PRO A 32 18.73 -12.96 -7.87
C PRO A 32 17.84 -12.12 -6.94
N VAL A 33 16.87 -11.36 -7.50
CA VAL A 33 16.00 -10.50 -6.70
C VAL A 33 14.75 -11.22 -6.16
N ARG A 34 14.54 -12.49 -6.49
CA ARG A 34 13.40 -13.27 -5.96
C ARG A 34 13.40 -13.36 -4.44
N GLY A 35 14.59 -13.47 -3.85
CA GLY A 35 14.77 -13.51 -2.39
C GLY A 35 14.57 -12.17 -1.70
N TRP A 36 14.54 -11.04 -2.42
CA TRP A 36 14.40 -9.71 -1.81
C TRP A 36 13.03 -9.50 -1.14
N PHE A 37 12.00 -10.23 -1.56
CA PHE A 37 10.68 -10.17 -0.94
C PHE A 37 10.57 -10.97 0.37
N GLY A 38 11.65 -11.63 0.81
CA GLY A 38 11.63 -12.47 2.01
C GLY A 38 10.76 -13.73 1.84
N VAL A 39 10.49 -14.13 0.59
CA VAL A 39 9.80 -15.38 0.25
C VAL A 39 10.79 -16.39 -0.33
N GLU A 40 10.49 -17.68 -0.18
CA GLU A 40 11.26 -18.76 -0.80
C GLU A 40 11.40 -18.52 -2.32
N PRO A 41 12.61 -18.37 -2.88
CA PRO A 41 12.80 -18.09 -4.30
C PRO A 41 12.16 -19.13 -5.22
N ALA A 42 12.03 -20.39 -4.80
CA ALA A 42 11.35 -21.43 -5.59
C ALA A 42 9.80 -21.30 -5.61
N ASN A 43 9.20 -20.49 -4.74
CA ASN A 43 7.75 -20.33 -4.66
C ASN A 43 7.23 -19.29 -5.67
N ASP A 44 6.96 -19.74 -6.90
CA ASP A 44 6.49 -18.90 -8.00
C ASP A 44 5.22 -18.10 -7.68
N ALA A 45 4.27 -18.68 -6.94
CA ALA A 45 3.03 -18.00 -6.59
C ALA A 45 3.28 -16.81 -5.64
N ALA A 46 4.11 -17.02 -4.62
CA ALA A 46 4.50 -15.98 -3.67
C ALA A 46 5.31 -14.86 -4.36
N VAL A 47 6.24 -15.22 -5.24
CA VAL A 47 7.03 -14.25 -6.03
C VAL A 47 6.12 -13.42 -6.93
N ARG A 48 5.17 -14.04 -7.64
CA ARG A 48 4.22 -13.31 -8.51
C ARG A 48 3.31 -12.36 -7.72
N SER A 49 2.84 -12.78 -6.55
CA SER A 49 2.01 -11.94 -5.67
C SER A 49 2.77 -10.70 -5.20
N ASN A 50 4.01 -10.89 -4.70
CA ASN A 50 4.85 -9.77 -4.26
C ASN A 50 5.28 -8.87 -5.43
N ALA A 51 5.60 -9.45 -6.59
CA ALA A 51 5.89 -8.69 -7.80
C ALA A 51 4.69 -7.84 -8.23
N ALA A 52 3.46 -8.37 -8.15
CA ALA A 52 2.25 -7.60 -8.46
C ALA A 52 2.07 -6.40 -7.50
N VAL A 53 2.31 -6.59 -6.20
CA VAL A 53 2.28 -5.49 -5.22
C VAL A 53 3.38 -4.46 -5.52
N ALA A 54 4.60 -4.91 -5.80
CA ALA A 54 5.71 -4.02 -6.14
C ALA A 54 5.45 -3.23 -7.44
N VAL A 55 4.88 -3.85 -8.47
CA VAL A 55 4.45 -3.15 -9.69
C VAL A 55 3.36 -2.13 -9.37
N ALA A 56 2.32 -2.51 -8.63
CA ALA A 56 1.22 -1.60 -8.31
C ALA A 56 1.72 -0.37 -7.52
N SER A 57 2.57 -0.59 -6.51
CA SER A 57 3.21 0.49 -5.74
C SER A 57 4.10 1.36 -6.64
N GLY A 58 4.92 0.73 -7.49
CA GLY A 58 5.82 1.45 -8.39
C GLY A 58 5.08 2.31 -9.41
N VAL A 59 4.03 1.78 -10.04
CA VAL A 59 3.15 2.52 -10.96
C VAL A 59 2.44 3.66 -10.22
N GLY A 60 1.97 3.43 -9.00
CA GLY A 60 1.38 4.47 -8.16
C GLY A 60 2.33 5.63 -7.87
N LEU A 61 3.60 5.33 -7.55
CA LEU A 61 4.64 6.34 -7.35
C LEU A 61 4.95 7.13 -8.63
N VAL A 62 5.03 6.46 -9.78
CA VAL A 62 5.22 7.14 -11.06
C VAL A 62 4.03 8.06 -11.37
N ALA A 63 2.80 7.60 -11.17
CA ALA A 63 1.61 8.42 -11.36
C ALA A 63 1.59 9.63 -10.41
N LEU A 64 2.00 9.45 -9.15
CA LEU A 64 2.15 10.53 -8.18
C LEU A 64 3.19 11.56 -8.65
N ALA A 65 4.35 11.11 -9.11
CA ALA A 65 5.39 11.98 -9.64
C ALA A 65 4.89 12.80 -10.85
N VAL A 66 4.13 12.17 -11.75
CA VAL A 66 3.50 12.85 -12.89
C VAL A 66 2.49 13.88 -12.43
N ALA A 67 1.63 13.56 -11.44
CA ALA A 67 0.66 14.51 -10.89
C ALA A 67 1.33 15.73 -10.25
N VAL A 68 2.42 15.52 -9.50
CA VAL A 68 3.24 16.61 -8.93
C VAL A 68 3.88 17.44 -10.04
N GLY A 69 4.49 16.80 -11.04
CA GLY A 69 5.09 17.51 -12.19
C GLY A 69 4.09 18.28 -13.05
N ALA A 70 2.84 17.82 -13.10
CA ALA A 70 1.74 18.49 -13.78
C ALA A 70 1.08 19.60 -12.94
N GLY A 71 1.52 19.83 -11.70
CA GLY A 71 0.97 20.87 -10.83
C GLY A 71 -0.43 20.58 -10.31
N VAL A 72 -0.80 19.30 -10.17
CA VAL A 72 -2.08 18.91 -9.56
C VAL A 72 -2.12 19.38 -8.11
N SER A 73 -3.28 19.88 -7.66
CA SER A 73 -3.40 20.44 -6.31
C SER A 73 -3.12 19.39 -5.22
N GLU A 74 -2.46 19.81 -4.15
CA GLU A 74 -2.14 18.94 -3.01
C GLU A 74 -3.40 18.30 -2.39
N ARG A 75 -4.54 19.02 -2.43
CA ARG A 75 -5.83 18.47 -1.98
C ARG A 75 -6.27 17.29 -2.82
N VAL A 76 -6.20 17.41 -4.15
CA VAL A 76 -6.56 16.31 -5.06
C VAL A 76 -5.61 15.13 -4.86
N ILE A 77 -4.30 15.38 -4.81
CA ILE A 77 -3.28 14.34 -4.60
C ILE A 77 -3.51 13.63 -3.26
N GLY A 78 -3.68 14.39 -2.18
CA GLY A 78 -3.90 13.86 -0.83
C GLY A 78 -5.19 13.04 -0.73
N THR A 79 -6.31 13.59 -1.21
CA THR A 79 -7.60 12.87 -1.22
C THR A 79 -7.52 11.60 -2.07
N ALA A 80 -6.97 11.66 -3.27
CA ALA A 80 -6.82 10.49 -4.14
C ALA A 80 -5.95 9.41 -3.50
N SER A 81 -4.82 9.81 -2.89
CA SER A 81 -3.90 8.89 -2.20
C SER A 81 -4.59 8.17 -1.04
N VAL A 82 -5.38 8.90 -0.24
CA VAL A 82 -6.18 8.30 0.84
C VAL A 82 -7.20 7.31 0.30
N LEU A 83 -7.95 7.68 -0.74
CA LEU A 83 -8.98 6.80 -1.31
C LEU A 83 -8.39 5.52 -1.91
N VAL A 84 -7.27 5.64 -2.65
CA VAL A 84 -6.55 4.50 -3.22
C VAL A 84 -6.00 3.61 -2.10
N GLY A 85 -5.35 4.17 -1.07
CA GLY A 85 -4.83 3.41 0.06
C GLY A 85 -5.93 2.70 0.86
N ALA A 86 -7.01 3.41 1.20
CA ALA A 86 -8.13 2.86 1.95
C ALA A 86 -8.84 1.74 1.17
N SER A 87 -9.09 1.94 -0.13
CA SER A 87 -9.71 0.92 -0.99
C SER A 87 -8.82 -0.30 -1.19
N ALA A 88 -7.50 -0.13 -1.30
CA ALA A 88 -6.54 -1.23 -1.35
C ALA A 88 -6.58 -2.05 -0.06
N CYS A 89 -6.56 -1.41 1.11
CA CYS A 89 -6.67 -2.07 2.41
C CYS A 89 -7.98 -2.86 2.55
N VAL A 90 -9.11 -2.27 2.17
CA VAL A 90 -10.43 -2.93 2.18
C VAL A 90 -10.46 -4.12 1.23
N THR A 91 -9.95 -3.95 0.01
CA THR A 91 -9.96 -5.01 -1.02
C THR A 91 -9.05 -6.18 -0.64
N LEU A 92 -7.85 -5.90 -0.12
CA LEU A 92 -6.93 -6.91 0.40
C LEU A 92 -7.55 -7.66 1.57
N GLY A 93 -8.04 -6.93 2.57
CA GLY A 93 -8.68 -7.53 3.73
C GLY A 93 -9.92 -8.36 3.38
N TRP A 94 -10.74 -7.89 2.45
CA TRP A 94 -11.88 -8.62 1.90
C TRP A 94 -11.44 -9.91 1.20
N SER A 95 -10.39 -9.84 0.38
CA SER A 95 -9.85 -11.00 -0.35
C SER A 95 -9.37 -12.09 0.60
N ILE A 96 -8.67 -11.71 1.67
CA ILE A 96 -8.16 -12.63 2.69
C ILE A 96 -9.33 -13.20 3.51
N ARG A 97 -10.25 -12.35 3.98
CA ARG A 97 -11.32 -12.74 4.91
C ARG A 97 -12.45 -13.55 4.27
N TYR A 98 -12.88 -13.16 3.07
CA TYR A 98 -14.08 -13.68 2.41
C TYR A 98 -13.79 -14.51 1.16
N ARG A 99 -12.72 -14.21 0.41
CA ARG A 99 -12.32 -14.97 -0.79
C ARG A 99 -11.26 -16.04 -0.52
N ASP A 100 -10.89 -16.25 0.74
CA ASP A 100 -9.94 -17.26 1.18
C ASP A 100 -8.55 -17.14 0.54
N ARG A 101 -8.15 -15.92 0.14
CA ARG A 101 -6.86 -15.62 -0.50
C ARG A 101 -5.74 -15.50 0.54
N ARG A 102 -5.49 -16.58 1.29
CA ARG A 102 -4.53 -16.61 2.40
C ARG A 102 -3.09 -16.49 1.93
N GLU A 103 -2.83 -16.83 0.67
CA GLU A 103 -1.55 -16.63 -0.01
C GLU A 103 -1.09 -15.17 -0.09
N LEU A 104 -1.99 -14.21 0.20
CA LEU A 104 -1.69 -12.79 0.29
C LEU A 104 -1.12 -12.38 1.65
N LEU A 105 -1.18 -13.25 2.66
CA LEU A 105 -0.54 -13.00 3.96
C LEU A 105 0.93 -13.36 3.89
N THR A 106 1.76 -12.55 4.54
CA THR A 106 3.17 -12.88 4.78
C THR A 106 3.36 -13.98 5.81
N THR A 107 2.28 -14.41 6.47
CA THR A 107 2.28 -15.53 7.43
C THR A 107 2.25 -16.87 6.69
N PRO A 108 3.29 -17.72 6.81
CA PRO A 108 3.27 -19.04 6.22
C PRO A 108 2.17 -19.91 6.81
N ASP A 109 1.50 -20.70 5.97
CA ASP A 109 0.51 -21.71 6.34
C ASP A 109 -0.63 -21.24 7.28
N ALA A 110 -1.08 -20.00 7.10
CA ALA A 110 -2.15 -19.45 7.91
C ALA A 110 -3.46 -20.28 7.79
N SER A 111 -3.94 -20.77 8.94
CA SER A 111 -5.25 -21.43 9.01
C SER A 111 -6.37 -20.46 8.58
N ARG A 112 -7.51 -20.98 8.12
CA ARG A 112 -8.67 -20.17 7.71
C ARG A 112 -9.14 -19.21 8.81
N LYS A 113 -9.13 -19.71 10.04
CA LYS A 113 -9.55 -18.96 11.22
C LYS A 113 -8.55 -17.86 11.55
N THR A 114 -7.26 -18.15 11.43
CA THR A 114 -6.17 -17.20 11.64
C THR A 114 -6.21 -16.12 10.57
N ALA A 115 -6.28 -16.47 9.27
CA ALA A 115 -6.26 -15.51 8.16
C ALA A 115 -7.43 -14.51 8.17
N ARG A 116 -8.61 -14.92 8.64
CA ARG A 116 -9.78 -14.03 8.74
C ARG A 116 -9.59 -12.85 9.69
N ARG A 117 -8.71 -12.97 10.70
CA ARG A 117 -8.43 -11.91 11.67
C ARG A 117 -7.59 -10.80 11.04
N PRO A 118 -6.38 -11.06 10.46
CA PRO A 118 -5.64 -10.06 9.71
C PRO A 118 -6.42 -9.48 8.53
N GLY A 119 -7.24 -10.29 7.85
CA GLY A 119 -8.14 -9.79 6.81
C GLY A 119 -9.13 -8.74 7.32
N ALA A 120 -9.74 -8.95 8.49
CA ALA A 120 -10.58 -7.93 9.12
C ALA A 120 -9.79 -6.70 9.56
N SER A 121 -8.60 -6.87 10.13
CA SER A 121 -7.77 -5.75 10.56
C SER A 121 -7.33 -4.90 9.37
N ALA A 122 -6.98 -5.50 8.24
CA ALA A 122 -6.67 -4.78 7.00
C ALA A 122 -7.88 -3.96 6.50
N MET A 123 -9.09 -4.53 6.53
CA MET A 123 -10.31 -3.76 6.20
C MET A 123 -10.52 -2.59 7.17
N LEU A 124 -10.35 -2.83 8.47
CA LEU A 124 -10.51 -1.82 9.51
C LEU A 124 -9.51 -0.67 9.33
N CYS A 125 -8.24 -0.96 9.02
CA CYS A 125 -7.25 0.07 8.69
C CYS A 125 -7.74 0.96 7.53
N GLY A 126 -8.28 0.37 6.47
CA GLY A 126 -8.86 1.13 5.37
C GLY A 126 -10.00 2.05 5.82
N PHE A 127 -10.93 1.55 6.63
CA PHE A 127 -12.04 2.34 7.16
C PHE A 127 -11.60 3.44 8.13
N LEU A 128 -10.56 3.21 8.94
CA LEU A 128 -10.04 4.21 9.87
C LEU A 128 -9.37 5.39 9.16
N VAL A 129 -8.77 5.15 8.00
CA VAL A 129 -8.06 6.17 7.21
C VAL A 129 -9.02 6.89 6.25
N LEU A 130 -10.13 6.25 5.86
CA LEU A 130 -11.11 6.80 4.91
C LEU A 130 -11.62 8.22 5.24
N PRO A 131 -11.89 8.61 6.51
CA PRO A 131 -12.33 9.96 6.86
C PRO A 131 -11.32 11.07 6.53
N LEU A 132 -10.04 10.74 6.29
CA LEU A 132 -9.05 11.73 5.85
C LEU A 132 -9.37 12.29 4.46
N ALA A 133 -9.98 11.49 3.57
CA ALA A 133 -10.28 11.92 2.20
C ALA A 133 -11.19 13.15 2.16
N PRO A 134 -12.39 13.14 2.81
CA PRO A 134 -13.22 14.33 2.89
C PRO A 134 -12.58 15.44 3.73
N ALA A 135 -11.84 15.11 4.81
CA ALA A 135 -11.16 16.13 5.62
C ALA A 135 -10.14 16.94 4.79
N ILE A 136 -9.33 16.27 3.95
CA ILE A 136 -8.39 16.92 3.04
C ILE A 136 -9.13 17.70 1.96
N TRP A 137 -10.18 17.11 1.37
CA TRP A 137 -10.92 17.71 0.27
C TRP A 137 -11.58 19.04 0.67
N PHE A 138 -12.27 19.04 1.82
CA PHE A 138 -12.94 20.23 2.35
C PHE A 138 -12.01 21.19 3.08
N GLY A 139 -10.69 20.92 3.12
CA GLY A 139 -9.69 21.82 3.69
C GLY A 139 -9.77 21.93 5.21
N ALA A 140 -9.96 20.81 5.90
CA ALA A 140 -9.91 20.76 7.35
C ALA A 140 -8.57 21.26 7.92
N SER A 141 -8.56 21.63 9.19
CA SER A 141 -7.35 22.11 9.86
C SER A 141 -6.25 21.04 9.85
N ALA A 142 -4.98 21.48 9.75
CA ALA A 142 -3.83 20.59 9.78
C ALA A 142 -3.82 19.71 11.05
N ALA A 143 -4.23 20.28 12.19
CA ALA A 143 -4.35 19.55 13.46
C ALA A 143 -5.36 18.39 13.36
N LEU A 144 -6.52 18.59 12.71
CA LEU A 144 -7.51 17.54 12.51
C LEU A 144 -6.98 16.45 11.58
N VAL A 145 -6.36 16.82 10.47
CA VAL A 145 -5.79 15.87 9.49
C VAL A 145 -4.69 15.04 10.15
N VAL A 146 -3.78 15.66 10.91
CA VAL A 146 -2.73 14.97 11.64
C VAL A 146 -3.32 14.06 12.72
N GLY A 147 -4.31 14.54 13.48
CA GLY A 147 -4.99 13.74 14.51
C GLY A 147 -5.67 12.51 13.94
N LEU A 148 -6.38 12.63 12.81
CA LEU A 148 -6.99 11.51 12.10
C LEU A 148 -5.94 10.54 11.54
N ALA A 149 -4.84 11.05 10.98
CA ALA A 149 -3.76 10.20 10.44
C ALA A 149 -3.07 9.40 11.54
N VAL A 150 -2.71 10.05 12.64
CA VAL A 150 -2.08 9.40 13.80
C VAL A 150 -3.05 8.43 14.47
N GLY A 151 -4.30 8.85 14.71
CA GLY A 151 -5.33 8.01 15.32
C GLY A 151 -5.65 6.78 14.47
N GLY A 152 -5.79 6.95 13.16
CA GLY A 152 -6.00 5.85 12.22
C GLY A 152 -4.82 4.88 12.17
N ALA A 153 -3.58 5.38 12.16
CA ALA A 153 -2.38 4.56 12.18
C ALA A 153 -2.25 3.76 13.48
N LEU A 154 -2.42 4.39 14.64
CA LEU A 154 -2.38 3.72 15.94
C LEU A 154 -3.50 2.68 16.08
N GLY A 155 -4.73 3.05 15.70
CA GLY A 155 -5.86 2.11 15.69
C GLY A 155 -5.62 0.92 14.77
N GLY A 156 -5.02 1.15 13.60
CA GLY A 156 -4.62 0.10 12.67
C GLY A 156 -3.57 -0.84 13.25
N LEU A 157 -2.51 -0.30 13.88
CA LEU A 157 -1.47 -1.11 14.55
C LEU A 157 -2.06 -1.97 15.68
N VAL A 158 -2.95 -1.40 16.50
CA VAL A 158 -3.64 -2.15 17.55
C VAL A 158 -4.51 -3.26 16.95
N ALA A 159 -5.27 -2.98 15.90
CA ALA A 159 -6.10 -3.97 15.23
C ALA A 159 -5.27 -5.12 14.64
N VAL A 160 -4.12 -4.82 14.04
CA VAL A 160 -3.19 -5.83 13.53
C VAL A 160 -2.60 -6.65 14.68
N GLY A 161 -2.12 -6.00 15.74
CA GLY A 161 -1.56 -6.69 16.91
C GLY A 161 -2.56 -7.64 17.58
N LEU A 162 -3.84 -7.24 17.67
CA LEU A 162 -4.91 -8.09 18.20
C LEU A 162 -5.27 -9.25 17.26
N ALA A 163 -5.13 -9.06 15.95
CA ALA A 163 -5.42 -10.13 14.98
C ALA A 163 -4.40 -11.27 15.00
N TYR A 164 -3.16 -11.00 15.43
CA TYR A 164 -2.08 -11.98 15.55
C TYR A 164 -1.99 -12.66 16.93
N ARG A 165 -2.91 -12.31 17.86
CA ARG A 165 -3.14 -13.06 19.11
C ARG A 165 -4.29 -14.06 18.92
#